data_AF-A0A0Q7K7V0-F1
#
_entry.id   AF-A0A0Q7K7V0-F1
#
_cell.length_a   1.000
_cell.length_b   1.000
_cell.length_c   1.000
_cell.angle_alpha   90.00
_cell.angle_beta   90.00
_cell.angle_gamma   90.00
#
_symmetry.space_group_name_H-M   'P 1'
#
loop_
_entity.id
_entity.type
_entity.pdbx_description
1 polymer ?
#
loop_
_entity_poly.entity_id
_entity_poly.type
_entity_poly.pdbx_seq_one_letter_code
_entity_poly.pdbx_strand_id
1 'polypeptide(L)'
;MAEKIVHRAQSLVEPGEIVQGAFAGQPTITNRIGQGGYRIVVATDRRFLVFRSGTFSQTVIKDLVEESPRDQRLGEPGGIFHDVAVGSLTMKVNFRYFAQVRAIDLALDPSGS
;
A
#
# COMPACT_ATOMS: atom_id res chain seq x y z
N MET A 1 9.12 -6.66 6.76
CA MET A 1 8.01 -5.78 7.20
C MET A 1 6.81 -5.93 6.28
N ALA A 2 7.00 -5.75 4.96
CA ALA A 2 5.97 -5.98 3.94
C ALA A 2 5.32 -7.38 4.01
N GLU A 3 6.10 -8.46 4.17
CA GLU A 3 5.55 -9.82 4.33
C GLU A 3 4.56 -9.95 5.48
N LYS A 4 4.84 -9.31 6.63
CA LYS A 4 3.91 -9.30 7.77
C LYS A 4 2.61 -8.56 7.44
N ILE A 5 2.70 -7.51 6.62
CA ILE A 5 1.52 -6.78 6.15
C ILE A 5 0.72 -7.66 5.19
N VAL A 6 1.38 -8.30 4.22
CA VAL A 6 0.76 -9.22 3.26
C VAL A 6 0.03 -10.36 4.00
N HIS A 7 0.69 -11.01 4.96
CA HIS A 7 0.08 -12.08 5.75
C HIS A 7 -1.16 -11.61 6.52
N ARG A 8 -1.13 -10.41 7.10
CA ARG A 8 -2.32 -9.83 7.77
C ARG A 8 -3.42 -9.44 6.79
N ALA A 9 -3.04 -8.98 5.60
CA ALA A 9 -3.98 -8.57 4.57
C ALA A 9 -4.76 -9.75 3.97
N GLN A 10 -4.20 -10.96 3.99
CA GLN A 10 -4.89 -12.16 3.49
C GLN A 10 -6.24 -12.41 4.19
N SER A 11 -6.38 -12.03 5.47
CA SER A 11 -7.65 -12.16 6.20
C SER A 11 -8.62 -10.99 5.99
N LEU A 12 -8.24 -9.98 5.21
CA LEU A 12 -9.02 -8.76 4.99
C LEU A 12 -9.58 -8.67 3.56
N VAL A 13 -9.16 -9.56 2.68
CA VAL A 13 -9.61 -9.63 1.30
C VAL A 13 -10.75 -10.64 1.16
N GLU A 14 -11.51 -10.54 0.07
CA GLU A 14 -12.60 -11.47 -0.18
C GLU A 14 -12.08 -12.89 -0.48
N PRO A 15 -12.90 -13.93 -0.24
CA PRO A 15 -12.55 -15.29 -0.64
C PRO A 15 -12.19 -15.37 -2.13
N GLY A 16 -11.00 -15.89 -2.43
CA GLY A 16 -10.47 -16.01 -3.80
C GLY A 16 -9.84 -14.74 -4.37
N GLU A 17 -9.75 -13.66 -3.59
CA GLU A 17 -8.96 -12.46 -3.92
C GLU A 17 -7.49 -12.71 -3.56
N ILE A 18 -6.57 -12.39 -4.47
CA ILE A 18 -5.13 -12.67 -4.33
C ILE A 18 -4.41 -11.37 -3.98
N VAL A 19 -3.73 -11.36 -2.83
CA VAL A 19 -2.85 -10.25 -2.45
C VAL A 19 -1.58 -10.30 -3.29
N GLN A 20 -1.41 -9.32 -4.17
CA GLN A 20 -0.23 -9.17 -5.04
C GLN A 20 0.92 -8.46 -4.31
N GLY A 21 0.60 -7.61 -3.33
CA GLY A 21 1.61 -6.95 -2.52
C GLY A 21 1.01 -6.02 -1.49
N ALA A 22 1.82 -5.61 -0.52
CA ALA A 22 1.42 -4.62 0.46
C ALA A 22 2.62 -3.84 0.98
N PHE A 23 2.40 -2.57 1.32
CA PHE A 23 3.43 -1.69 1.87
C PHE A 23 2.82 -0.63 2.79
N ALA A 24 3.68 -0.01 3.59
CA ALA A 24 3.29 1.13 4.40
C ALA A 24 3.75 2.43 3.75
N GLY A 25 2.87 3.42 3.74
CA GLY A 25 3.20 4.81 3.46
C GLY A 25 2.71 5.73 4.56
N GLN A 26 3.01 7.01 4.42
CA GLN A 26 2.65 8.03 5.40
C GLN A 26 2.08 9.27 4.68
N PRO A 27 1.03 9.91 5.21
CA PRO A 27 0.45 11.10 4.58
C PRO A 27 1.46 12.25 4.45
N THR A 28 2.40 12.34 5.39
CA THR A 28 3.46 13.35 5.44
C THR A 28 4.79 12.71 5.83
N ILE A 29 5.92 13.37 5.55
CA ILE A 29 7.26 12.84 5.92
C ILE A 29 7.41 12.71 7.44
N THR A 30 6.82 13.63 8.19
CA THR A 30 6.83 13.65 9.65
C THR A 30 5.55 13.04 10.19
N ASN A 31 5.60 11.77 10.62
CA ASN A 31 4.44 11.12 11.22
C ASN A 31 4.39 11.43 12.74
N ARG A 32 3.87 12.61 13.12
CA ARG A 32 3.69 12.98 14.54
C ARG A 32 2.44 12.34 15.12
N ILE A 33 2.42 12.17 16.46
CA ILE A 33 1.21 11.76 17.20
C ILE A 33 0.07 12.73 16.84
N GLY A 34 -1.09 12.20 16.47
CA GLY A 34 -2.26 12.99 16.05
C GLY A 34 -2.37 13.28 14.55
N GLN A 35 -1.35 13.01 13.73
CA GLN A 35 -1.38 13.28 12.27
C GLN A 35 -1.89 12.11 11.43
N GLY A 36 -2.74 11.27 12.02
CA GLY A 36 -3.44 10.21 11.29
C GLY A 36 -2.66 8.91 11.10
N GLY A 37 -1.38 8.81 11.50
CA GLY A 37 -0.62 7.55 11.53
C GLY A 37 -0.26 7.02 10.13
N TYR A 38 0.38 5.84 10.08
CA TYR A 38 0.72 5.22 8.80
C TYR A 38 -0.53 4.81 8.01
N ARG A 39 -0.36 4.63 6.71
CA ARG A 39 -1.33 4.03 5.80
C ARG A 39 -0.74 2.72 5.30
N ILE A 40 -1.54 1.66 5.33
CA ILE A 40 -1.17 0.36 4.80
C ILE A 40 -1.91 0.20 3.49
N VAL A 41 -1.18 0.14 2.38
CA VAL A 41 -1.73 -0.18 1.07
C VAL A 41 -1.61 -1.67 0.87
N VAL A 42 -2.72 -2.28 0.47
CA VAL A 42 -2.80 -3.67 0.01
C VAL A 42 -3.27 -3.63 -1.43
N ALA A 43 -2.48 -4.20 -2.33
CA ALA A 43 -2.84 -4.39 -3.72
C ALA A 43 -3.27 -5.84 -3.92
N THR A 44 -4.45 -6.04 -4.49
CA THR A 44 -4.95 -7.35 -4.87
C THR A 44 -5.00 -7.48 -6.39
N ASP A 45 -5.44 -8.62 -6.89
CA ASP A 45 -5.78 -8.81 -8.30
C ASP A 45 -7.02 -8.02 -8.74
N ARG A 46 -7.82 -7.50 -7.80
CA ARG A 46 -9.11 -6.84 -8.10
C ARG A 46 -9.15 -5.35 -7.76
N ARG A 47 -8.50 -4.94 -6.66
CA ARG A 47 -8.58 -3.57 -6.13
C ARG A 47 -7.36 -3.21 -5.29
N PHE A 48 -7.27 -1.93 -4.95
CA PHE A 48 -6.43 -1.46 -3.86
C PHE A 48 -7.29 -1.19 -2.63
N LEU A 49 -6.77 -1.57 -1.47
CA LEU A 49 -7.33 -1.28 -0.17
C LEU A 49 -6.30 -0.46 0.62
N VAL A 50 -6.70 0.69 1.15
CA VAL A 50 -5.85 1.49 2.03
C VAL A 50 -6.44 1.49 3.42
N PHE A 51 -5.64 1.04 4.38
CA PHE A 51 -6.02 1.00 5.78
C PHE A 51 -5.28 2.07 6.58
N ARG A 52 -5.96 2.63 7.58
CA ARG A 52 -5.33 3.41 8.63
C ARG A 52 -4.56 2.48 9.56
N SER A 53 -3.36 2.90 9.94
CA SER A 53 -2.54 2.24 10.94
C SER A 53 -2.23 3.20 12.10
N GLY A 54 -1.67 2.68 13.18
CA GLY A 54 -1.24 3.50 14.32
C GLY A 54 -0.04 4.40 13.99
N THR A 55 0.22 5.41 14.82
CA THR A 55 1.42 6.27 14.67
C THR A 55 2.72 5.50 14.89
N PHE A 56 2.70 4.48 15.74
CA PHE A 56 3.91 3.74 16.15
C PHE A 56 4.09 2.39 15.45
N SER A 57 3.16 1.97 14.60
CA SER A 57 3.25 0.69 13.90
C SER A 57 2.91 0.86 12.43
N GLN A 58 3.70 0.21 11.58
CA GLN A 58 3.48 0.15 10.13
C GLN A 58 2.77 -1.13 9.69
N THR A 59 2.40 -2.00 10.65
CA THR A 59 1.86 -3.34 10.35
C THR A 59 0.49 -3.60 10.96
N VAL A 60 0.03 -2.75 11.89
CA VAL A 60 -1.29 -2.88 12.51
C VAL A 60 -2.32 -2.32 11.55
N ILE A 61 -3.22 -3.16 11.05
CA ILE A 61 -4.34 -2.75 10.22
C ILE A 61 -5.51 -2.43 11.15
N LYS A 62 -6.13 -1.24 11.01
CA LYS A 62 -7.26 -0.81 11.85
C LYS A 62 -8.53 -0.66 11.03
N ASP A 63 -8.62 0.44 10.30
CA ASP A 63 -9.83 0.85 9.59
C ASP A 63 -9.53 0.96 8.10
N LEU A 64 -10.40 0.41 7.24
CA LEU A 64 -10.36 0.68 5.81
C LEU A 64 -10.75 2.15 5.60
N VAL A 65 -9.92 2.91 4.89
CA VAL A 65 -10.14 4.35 4.64
C VAL A 65 -10.26 4.70 3.17
N GLU A 66 -9.83 3.81 2.28
CA GLU A 66 -9.98 3.97 0.83
C GLU A 66 -10.05 2.59 0.20
N GLU A 67 -10.92 2.47 -0.80
CA GLU A 67 -10.97 1.36 -1.74
C GLU A 67 -10.95 1.95 -3.14
N SER A 68 -10.06 1.47 -4.01
CA SER A 68 -9.94 1.98 -5.38
C SER A 68 -9.69 0.86 -6.40
N PRO A 69 -10.04 1.04 -7.68
CA PRO A 69 -9.82 0.04 -8.70
C PRO A 69 -8.33 -0.31 -8.87
N ARG A 70 -8.03 -1.53 -9.33
CA ARG A 70 -6.64 -2.03 -9.48
C ARG A 70 -5.90 -1.49 -10.72
N ASP A 71 -6.59 -0.76 -11.59
CA ASP A 71 -6.13 -0.27 -12.90
C ASP A 71 -5.08 0.85 -12.85
N GLN A 72 -4.75 1.35 -11.66
CA GLN A 72 -3.73 2.38 -11.46
C GLN A 72 -2.33 1.77 -11.25
N ARG A 73 -1.32 2.40 -11.87
CA ARG A 73 0.09 2.21 -11.54
C ARG A 73 0.53 3.14 -10.43
N LEU A 74 1.37 2.63 -9.54
CA LEU A 74 1.96 3.36 -8.41
C LEU A 74 3.18 4.19 -8.83
N GLY A 75 3.75 3.90 -10.00
CA GLY A 75 4.83 4.65 -10.64
C GLY A 75 6.22 4.15 -10.25
N GLU A 76 7.23 4.58 -11.00
CA GLU A 76 8.62 4.20 -10.75
C GLU A 76 9.18 4.92 -9.51
N PRO A 77 9.54 4.20 -8.44
CA PRO A 77 9.98 4.85 -7.23
C PRO A 77 11.47 5.26 -7.29
N GLY A 78 11.76 6.47 -6.81
CA GLY A 78 13.10 7.05 -6.72
C GLY A 78 13.36 7.86 -5.44
N GLY A 79 14.63 8.14 -5.14
CA GLY A 79 15.02 8.91 -3.95
C GLY A 79 14.80 8.18 -2.61
N ILE A 80 14.61 8.94 -1.52
CA ILE A 80 14.37 8.39 -0.17
C ILE A 80 12.88 8.11 0.05
N PHE A 81 12.02 8.95 -0.55
CA PHE A 81 10.57 8.82 -0.52
C PHE A 81 10.01 8.98 -1.93
N HIS A 82 9.06 8.11 -2.27
CA HIS A 82 8.27 8.17 -3.49
C HIS A 82 6.83 8.55 -3.15
N ASP A 83 6.22 9.43 -3.96
CA ASP A 83 4.81 9.78 -3.82
C ASP A 83 3.96 8.76 -4.57
N VAL A 84 3.02 8.15 -3.86
CA VAL A 84 2.09 7.15 -4.38
C VAL A 84 0.67 7.65 -4.19
N ALA A 85 -0.09 7.67 -5.27
CA ALA A 85 -1.53 7.94 -5.25
C ALA A 85 -2.31 6.63 -5.33
N VAL A 86 -3.32 6.48 -4.47
CA VAL A 86 -4.26 5.35 -4.46
C VAL A 86 -5.65 5.92 -4.22
N GLY A 87 -6.52 5.86 -5.23
CA GLY A 87 -7.82 6.51 -5.18
C GLY A 87 -7.70 8.00 -4.86
N SER A 88 -8.35 8.47 -3.81
CA SER A 88 -8.28 9.87 -3.36
C SER A 88 -7.05 10.21 -2.50
N LEU A 89 -6.25 9.21 -2.10
CA LEU A 89 -5.16 9.37 -1.14
C LEU A 89 -3.80 9.50 -1.82
N THR A 90 -3.01 10.47 -1.39
CA THR A 90 -1.58 10.58 -1.74
C THR A 90 -0.73 10.30 -0.50
N MET A 91 0.31 9.48 -0.67
CA MET A 91 1.13 8.98 0.42
C MET A 91 2.61 8.97 0.03
N LYS A 92 3.47 9.22 1.02
CA LYS A 92 4.92 9.08 0.88
C LYS A 92 5.34 7.67 1.29
N VAL A 93 5.97 6.96 0.38
CA VAL A 93 6.47 5.60 0.56
C VAL A 93 7.98 5.65 0.69
N ASN A 94 8.51 5.06 1.76
CA ASN A 94 9.96 5.03 1.98
C ASN A 94 10.65 4.02 1.05
N PHE A 95 11.90 4.30 0.67
CA PHE A 95 12.70 3.47 -0.24
C PHE A 95 12.73 1.97 0.11
N ARG A 96 12.59 1.62 1.39
CA ARG A 96 12.52 0.23 1.87
C ARG A 96 11.36 -0.58 1.26
N TYR A 97 10.33 0.09 0.74
CA TYR A 97 9.15 -0.53 0.14
C TYR A 97 9.13 -0.44 -1.40
N PHE A 98 10.16 0.12 -2.02
CA PHE A 98 10.19 0.30 -3.48
C PHE A 98 10.14 -1.02 -4.24
N ALA A 99 10.69 -2.10 -3.67
CA ALA A 99 10.57 -3.43 -4.25
C ALA A 99 9.11 -3.88 -4.34
N GLN A 100 8.30 -3.59 -3.32
CA GLN A 100 6.87 -3.92 -3.32
C GLN A 100 6.09 -3.06 -4.31
N VAL A 101 6.38 -1.75 -4.36
CA VAL A 101 5.77 -0.85 -5.35
C VAL A 101 5.99 -1.36 -6.77
N ARG A 102 7.25 -1.69 -7.11
CA ARG A 102 7.59 -2.25 -8.43
C ARG A 102 6.92 -3.60 -8.68
N ALA A 103 6.93 -4.51 -7.70
CA ALA A 103 6.29 -5.82 -7.84
C ALA A 103 4.77 -5.70 -8.09
N ILE A 104 4.12 -4.75 -7.43
CA ILE A 104 2.69 -4.45 -7.64
C ILE A 104 2.48 -3.92 -9.06
N ASP A 105 3.25 -2.94 -9.51
CA ASP A 105 3.11 -2.41 -10.87
C ASP A 105 3.37 -3.48 -11.94
N LEU A 106 4.36 -4.36 -11.73
CA LEU A 106 4.62 -5.50 -12.61
C LEU A 106 3.46 -6.51 -12.63
N ALA A 107 2.80 -6.74 -11.48
CA ALA A 107 1.65 -7.63 -11.40
C ALA A 107 0.38 -7.06 -12.07
N LEU A 108 0.35 -5.77 -12.38
CA LEU A 108 -0.72 -5.14 -13.16
C LEU A 108 -0.62 -5.45 -14.66
N ASP A 109 0.57 -5.77 -15.16
CA ASP A 109 0.82 -6.17 -16.55
C ASP A 109 1.00 -7.71 -16.65
N PRO A 110 -0.06 -8.53 -16.61
CA PRO A 110 0.05 -9.93 -17.02
C PRO A 110 0.22 -10.09 -18.54
N SER A 111 0.15 -8.98 -19.29
CA SER A 111 0.18 -8.91 -20.75
C SER A 111 1.38 -8.07 -21.20
N GLY A 112 2.59 -8.62 -21.09
CA GLY A 112 3.70 -8.15 -21.90
C GLY A 112 3.28 -8.25 -23.37
N SER A 113 3.02 -7.10 -24.00
CA SER A 113 2.73 -7.00 -25.44
C SER A 113 3.99 -7.23 -26.26
#